data_AF-A0A351VLQ5-F1
#
_entry.id   AF-A0A351VLQ5-F1
#
_cell.length_a   1.000
_cell.length_b   1.000
_cell.length_c   1.000
_cell.angle_alpha   90.00
_cell.angle_beta   90.00
_cell.angle_gamma   90.00
#
_symmetry.space_group_name_H-M   'P 1'
#
loop_
_entity.id
_entity.type
_entity.pdbx_description
1 polymer ?
#
loop_
_entity_poly.entity_id
_entity_poly.type
_entity_poly.pdbx_seq_one_letter_code
_entity_poly.pdbx_strand_id
1 'polypeptide(L)'
;MRNKQFVTGIIVAAATLLCSPAVAQDSFVAEAKRYTAHVSRPNPPWDGPTTGPSGQRNKSVIYVSAGQDNGGARGVGQGAAEAAKVIGWHFRLIDGQGTASGRRNALLQAASLKPDGIILGTIDAMEQADVIRGIAAKGIKIVGWHALGKPGPDPDLPIFTNL
;
A
#
# COMPACT_ATOMS: atom_id res chain seq x y z
N MET A 1 32.61 -91.36 6.71
CA MET A 1 33.16 -91.00 5.38
C MET A 1 32.30 -89.83 4.87
N ARG A 2 32.70 -88.58 5.07
CA ARG A 2 33.69 -87.76 4.33
C ARG A 2 33.12 -87.11 3.05
N ASN A 3 32.97 -85.78 3.12
CA ASN A 3 33.01 -84.75 2.07
C ASN A 3 31.80 -84.68 1.10
N LYS A 4 31.32 -83.51 0.65
CA LYS A 4 32.04 -82.29 0.23
C LYS A 4 31.22 -81.01 0.42
N GLN A 5 31.94 -79.94 0.76
CA GLN A 5 31.57 -78.53 0.64
C GLN A 5 31.45 -78.11 -0.84
N PHE A 6 30.54 -77.19 -1.17
CA PHE A 6 30.68 -76.13 -2.19
C PHE A 6 29.64 -75.04 -1.84
N VAL A 7 29.97 -73.86 -1.28
CA VAL A 7 30.76 -72.71 -1.76
C VAL A 7 29.86 -71.60 -2.35
N THR A 8 30.03 -70.41 -1.76
CA THR A 8 29.70 -69.04 -2.21
C THR A 8 28.28 -68.50 -1.99
N GLY A 9 28.22 -67.41 -1.21
CA GLY A 9 27.06 -66.54 -1.13
C GLY A 9 27.12 -65.48 -0.02
N ILE A 10 28.31 -64.98 0.33
CA ILE A 10 28.40 -63.76 1.14
C ILE A 10 28.03 -62.59 0.22
N ILE A 11 26.87 -61.97 0.45
CA ILE A 11 26.70 -60.53 0.19
C ILE A 11 26.18 -59.93 1.49
N VAL A 12 27.11 -59.51 2.32
CA VAL A 12 26.88 -58.40 3.25
C VAL A 12 26.92 -57.14 2.40
N ALA A 13 25.78 -56.46 2.27
CA ALA A 13 25.72 -55.04 1.96
C ALA A 13 24.64 -54.43 2.85
N ALA A 14 24.95 -54.34 4.14
CA ALA A 14 24.24 -53.49 5.06
C ALA A 14 24.75 -52.05 4.91
N ALA A 15 23.80 -51.11 4.91
CA ALA A 15 23.97 -49.67 5.11
C ALA A 15 24.64 -48.93 3.93
N THR A 16 24.08 -47.85 3.38
CA THR A 16 23.19 -46.83 3.94
C THR A 16 22.34 -46.26 2.81
N LEU A 17 21.03 -46.13 3.04
CA LEU A 17 20.25 -45.09 2.36
C LEU A 17 20.93 -43.75 2.67
N LEU A 18 21.68 -43.20 1.72
CA LEU A 18 21.94 -41.77 1.66
C LEU A 18 20.66 -41.08 1.18
N CYS A 19 19.62 -41.16 2.01
CA CYS A 19 18.58 -40.15 2.01
C CYS A 19 19.22 -38.95 2.72
N SER A 20 19.92 -38.11 1.97
CA SER A 20 20.40 -36.83 2.49
C SER A 20 19.18 -36.10 3.09
N PRO A 21 19.15 -35.83 4.40
CA PRO A 21 18.05 -35.09 4.97
C PRO A 21 18.09 -33.66 4.44
N ALA A 22 16.96 -33.00 4.53
CA ALA A 22 16.60 -31.69 4.01
C ALA A 22 17.44 -30.48 4.48
N VAL A 23 18.77 -30.58 4.62
CA VAL A 23 19.64 -29.50 5.12
C VAL A 23 19.83 -28.36 4.10
N ALA A 24 19.51 -28.60 2.83
CA ALA A 24 19.54 -27.57 1.79
C ALA A 24 18.30 -26.65 1.78
N GLN A 25 17.23 -26.98 2.53
CA GLN A 25 16.05 -26.11 2.63
C GLN A 25 16.15 -25.08 3.77
N ASP A 26 16.97 -25.34 4.80
CA ASP A 26 17.04 -24.49 5.99
C ASP A 26 17.72 -23.13 5.75
N SER A 27 18.78 -23.06 4.92
CA SER A 27 19.49 -21.79 4.68
C SER A 27 18.62 -20.79 3.92
N PHE A 28 17.93 -21.23 2.86
CA PHE A 28 17.02 -20.37 2.10
C PHE A 28 15.80 -19.93 2.91
N VAL A 29 15.20 -20.83 3.70
CA VAL A 29 14.07 -20.47 4.58
C VAL A 29 14.53 -19.53 5.70
N ALA A 30 15.73 -19.73 6.26
CA ALA A 30 16.30 -18.83 7.26
C ALA A 30 16.61 -17.45 6.68
N GLU A 31 17.15 -17.38 5.48
CA GLU A 31 17.39 -16.12 4.75
C GLU A 31 16.07 -15.41 4.43
N ALA A 32 15.08 -16.12 3.89
CA ALA A 32 13.75 -15.58 3.64
C ALA A 32 13.12 -15.03 4.93
N LYS A 33 13.19 -15.76 6.05
CA LYS A 33 12.71 -15.27 7.36
C LYS A 33 13.42 -13.99 7.81
N ARG A 34 14.75 -13.91 7.66
CA ARG A 34 15.53 -12.70 8.01
C ARG A 34 15.17 -11.52 7.11
N TYR A 35 15.08 -11.74 5.81
CA TYR A 35 14.69 -10.73 4.85
C TYR A 35 13.28 -10.22 5.13
N THR A 36 12.30 -11.11 5.27
CA THR A 36 10.92 -10.76 5.63
C THR A 36 10.89 -9.97 6.94
N ALA A 37 11.57 -10.43 8.00
CA ALA A 37 11.65 -9.73 9.27
C ALA A 37 12.37 -8.36 9.19
N HIS A 38 13.21 -8.15 8.19
CA HIS A 38 13.85 -6.86 7.93
C HIS A 38 12.91 -5.90 7.19
N VAL A 39 12.25 -6.36 6.12
CA VAL A 39 11.37 -5.53 5.28
C VAL A 39 9.98 -5.31 5.86
N SER A 40 9.53 -6.16 6.79
CA SER A 40 8.24 -6.01 7.48
C SER A 40 8.33 -5.22 8.80
N ARG A 41 9.51 -4.63 9.11
CA ARG A 41 9.66 -3.82 10.32
C ARG A 41 8.66 -2.65 10.29
N PRO A 42 7.86 -2.47 11.35
CA PRO A 42 6.99 -1.32 11.43
C PRO A 42 7.81 -0.04 11.57
N ASN A 43 7.39 1.02 10.88
CA ASN A 43 7.99 2.35 10.96
C ASN A 43 9.53 2.36 10.78
N PRO A 44 10.06 1.86 9.64
CA PRO A 44 11.49 1.95 9.37
C PRO A 44 11.95 3.42 9.40
N PRO A 45 13.22 3.70 9.70
CA PRO A 45 13.75 5.05 9.60
C PRO A 45 13.48 5.64 8.21
N TRP A 46 13.00 6.88 8.17
CA TRP A 46 12.77 7.60 6.91
C TRP A 46 14.10 7.81 6.18
N ASP A 47 14.20 7.30 4.95
CA ASP A 47 15.35 7.42 4.07
C ASP A 47 15.15 8.47 2.96
N GLY A 48 13.98 9.12 2.93
CA GLY A 48 13.67 10.19 1.99
C GLY A 48 14.15 11.59 2.42
N PRO A 49 13.78 12.63 1.66
CA PRO A 49 14.16 14.01 1.98
C PRO A 49 13.69 14.45 3.36
N THR A 50 14.58 15.09 4.13
CA THR A 50 14.26 15.66 5.46
C THR A 50 14.03 17.17 5.42
N THR A 51 14.18 17.77 4.24
CA THR A 51 13.98 19.20 3.98
C THR A 51 13.02 19.38 2.81
N GLY A 52 12.38 20.54 2.76
CA GLY A 52 11.42 20.90 1.72
C GLY A 52 10.89 22.32 1.92
N PRO A 53 9.96 22.76 1.06
CA PRO A 53 9.28 24.03 1.24
C PRO A 53 8.61 24.11 2.62
N SER A 54 8.54 25.31 3.19
CA SER A 54 7.82 25.52 4.45
C SER A 54 6.33 25.18 4.29
N GLY A 55 5.78 24.46 5.25
CA GLY A 55 4.36 24.12 5.28
C GLY A 55 3.48 25.38 5.35
N GLN A 56 2.52 25.52 4.43
CA GLN A 56 1.55 26.60 4.46
C GLN A 56 0.56 26.35 5.60
N ARG A 57 0.37 27.25 6.56
CA ARG A 57 -0.56 27.01 7.68
C ARG A 57 -2.01 27.39 7.32
N ASN A 58 -2.96 27.00 8.16
CA ASN A 58 -4.36 27.43 8.13
C ASN A 58 -5.10 27.13 6.81
N LYS A 59 -4.79 25.99 6.19
CA LYS A 59 -5.50 25.47 5.01
C LYS A 59 -6.60 24.50 5.42
N SER A 60 -7.69 24.45 4.65
CA SER A 60 -8.74 23.45 4.79
C SER A 60 -8.52 22.33 3.79
N VAL A 61 -8.37 21.10 4.27
CA VAL A 61 -8.14 19.91 3.45
C VAL A 61 -9.16 18.84 3.78
N ILE A 62 -9.77 18.27 2.74
CA ILE A 62 -10.73 17.19 2.89
C ILE A 62 -10.18 15.92 2.25
N TYR A 63 -10.08 14.86 3.03
CA TYR A 63 -9.82 13.52 2.53
C TYR A 63 -11.16 12.86 2.16
N VAL A 64 -11.30 12.48 0.89
CA VAL A 64 -12.46 11.74 0.39
C VAL A 64 -12.04 10.31 0.16
N SER A 65 -12.54 9.40 0.99
CA SER A 65 -12.21 7.98 0.89
C SER A 65 -13.15 7.25 -0.06
N ALA A 66 -12.65 6.25 -0.79
CA ALA A 66 -13.51 5.35 -1.55
C ALA A 66 -14.43 4.51 -0.66
N GLY A 67 -13.92 4.10 0.51
CA GLY A 67 -14.62 3.27 1.48
C GLY A 67 -13.76 3.10 2.72
N GLN A 68 -14.30 3.43 3.89
CA GLN A 68 -13.62 3.22 5.17
C GLN A 68 -13.70 1.77 5.67
N ASP A 69 -14.23 0.83 4.89
CA ASP A 69 -14.09 -0.62 5.10
C ASP A 69 -12.76 -1.17 4.55
N ASN A 70 -12.11 -0.45 3.63
CA ASN A 70 -10.77 -0.73 3.12
C ASN A 70 -9.67 -0.21 4.08
N GLY A 71 -8.82 -1.11 4.57
CA GLY A 71 -7.72 -0.78 5.49
C GLY A 71 -6.69 0.18 4.92
N GLY A 72 -6.39 0.11 3.62
CA GLY A 72 -5.47 1.04 2.96
C GLY A 72 -6.03 2.46 2.92
N ALA A 73 -7.28 2.62 2.49
CA ALA A 73 -7.95 3.91 2.45
C ALA A 73 -8.15 4.51 3.85
N ARG A 74 -8.40 3.69 4.87
CA ARG A 74 -8.40 4.15 6.27
C ARG A 74 -7.03 4.62 6.73
N GLY A 75 -6.00 3.80 6.53
CA GLY A 75 -4.64 4.09 7.02
C GLY A 75 -4.06 5.38 6.43
N VAL A 76 -4.26 5.61 5.14
CA VAL A 76 -3.82 6.87 4.51
C VAL A 76 -4.62 8.07 5.00
N GLY A 77 -5.93 7.91 5.25
CA GLY A 77 -6.73 8.95 5.89
C GLY A 77 -6.22 9.32 7.27
N GLN A 78 -5.76 8.35 8.07
CA GLN A 78 -5.15 8.58 9.39
C GLN A 78 -3.82 9.32 9.26
N GLY A 79 -2.92 8.87 8.39
CA GLY A 79 -1.63 9.56 8.15
C GLY A 79 -1.83 10.99 7.62
N ALA A 80 -2.81 11.21 6.75
CA ALA A 80 -3.15 12.55 6.27
C ALA A 80 -3.67 13.46 7.41
N ALA A 81 -4.45 12.93 8.34
CA ALA A 81 -4.91 13.66 9.52
C ALA A 81 -3.75 14.04 10.45
N GLU A 82 -2.79 13.13 10.67
CA GLU A 82 -1.58 13.37 11.46
C GLU A 82 -0.71 14.45 10.82
N ALA A 83 -0.47 14.38 9.51
CA ALA A 83 0.26 15.38 8.76
C ALA A 83 -0.43 16.75 8.81
N ALA A 84 -1.74 16.79 8.62
CA ALA A 84 -2.53 18.02 8.73
C ALA A 84 -2.40 18.67 10.11
N LYS A 85 -2.39 17.88 11.19
CA LYS A 85 -2.18 18.37 12.56
C LYS A 85 -0.80 19.02 12.73
N VAL A 86 0.26 18.37 12.23
CA VAL A 86 1.63 18.89 12.31
C VAL A 86 1.77 20.21 11.54
N ILE A 87 1.19 20.31 10.34
CA ILE A 87 1.26 21.51 9.50
C ILE A 87 0.37 22.65 10.05
N GLY A 88 -0.73 22.29 10.73
CA GLY A 88 -1.75 23.24 11.19
C GLY A 88 -2.85 23.48 10.15
N TRP A 89 -3.32 22.41 9.51
CA TRP A 89 -4.47 22.40 8.59
C TRP A 89 -5.74 21.98 9.31
N HIS A 90 -6.88 22.48 8.83
CA HIS A 90 -8.20 22.00 9.18
C HIS A 90 -8.50 20.76 8.33
N PHE A 91 -8.55 19.60 8.96
CA PHE A 91 -8.75 18.32 8.28
C PHE A 91 -10.18 17.80 8.48
N ARG A 92 -10.75 17.24 7.42
CA ARG A 92 -12.00 16.47 7.50
C ARG A 92 -11.91 15.23 6.61
N LEU A 93 -12.47 14.12 7.08
CA LEU A 93 -12.68 12.92 6.30
C LEU A 93 -14.15 12.82 5.87
N ILE A 94 -14.39 12.41 4.63
CA ILE A 94 -15.72 12.03 4.13
C ILE A 94 -15.60 10.66 3.47
N ASP A 95 -16.47 9.73 3.88
CA ASP A 95 -16.47 8.36 3.39
C ASP A 95 -17.40 8.20 2.17
N GLY A 96 -16.87 7.63 1.10
CA GLY A 96 -17.59 7.23 -0.11
C GLY A 96 -18.32 5.90 0.00
N GLN A 97 -18.22 5.21 1.15
CA GLN A 97 -19.03 4.04 1.51
C GLN A 97 -18.88 2.84 0.55
N GLY A 98 -17.74 2.73 -0.15
CA GLY A 98 -17.43 1.60 -1.02
C GLY A 98 -18.16 1.59 -2.37
N THR A 99 -19.03 2.55 -2.65
CA THR A 99 -19.88 2.55 -3.86
C THR A 99 -19.58 3.73 -4.77
N ALA A 100 -19.79 3.57 -6.08
CA ALA A 100 -19.57 4.64 -7.06
C ALA A 100 -20.44 5.88 -6.78
N SER A 101 -21.69 5.68 -6.36
CA SER A 101 -22.60 6.77 -5.98
C SER A 101 -22.20 7.42 -4.65
N GLY A 102 -21.78 6.64 -3.66
CA GLY A 102 -21.28 7.17 -2.39
C GLY A 102 -20.03 8.01 -2.57
N ARG A 103 -19.06 7.54 -3.38
CA ARG A 103 -17.86 8.31 -3.78
C ARG A 103 -18.22 9.64 -4.43
N ARG A 104 -19.14 9.62 -5.40
CA ARG A 104 -19.65 10.83 -6.05
C ARG A 104 -20.27 11.81 -5.05
N ASN A 105 -21.14 11.32 -4.17
CA ASN A 105 -21.80 12.15 -3.16
C ASN A 105 -20.79 12.75 -2.17
N ALA A 106 -19.80 11.97 -1.74
CA ALA A 106 -18.73 12.43 -0.86
C ALA A 106 -17.89 13.53 -1.51
N LEU A 107 -17.54 13.40 -2.80
CA LEU A 107 -16.85 14.44 -3.57
C LEU A 107 -17.69 15.71 -3.68
N LEU A 108 -18.98 15.61 -3.99
CA LEU A 108 -19.89 16.76 -4.06
C LEU A 108 -20.03 17.46 -2.70
N GLN A 109 -20.12 16.68 -1.61
CA GLN A 109 -20.14 17.21 -0.26
C GLN A 109 -18.83 17.94 0.07
N ALA A 110 -17.68 17.33 -0.23
CA ALA A 110 -16.37 17.96 -0.05
C ALA A 110 -16.29 19.29 -0.81
N ALA A 111 -16.72 19.31 -2.08
CA ALA A 111 -16.73 20.50 -2.91
C ALA A 111 -17.58 21.63 -2.33
N SER A 112 -18.72 21.31 -1.71
CA SER A 112 -19.63 22.29 -1.11
C SER A 112 -19.00 23.05 0.07
N LEU A 113 -18.04 22.41 0.74
CA LEU A 113 -17.30 22.99 1.87
C LEU A 113 -16.16 23.92 1.42
N LYS A 114 -15.92 24.02 0.10
CA LYS A 114 -14.91 24.90 -0.53
C LYS A 114 -13.52 24.81 0.13
N PRO A 115 -12.95 23.60 0.31
CA PRO A 115 -11.61 23.45 0.89
C PRO A 115 -10.54 24.02 -0.05
N ASP A 116 -9.35 24.31 0.50
CA ASP A 116 -8.18 24.63 -0.33
C ASP A 116 -7.71 23.41 -1.14
N GLY A 117 -7.90 22.21 -0.59
CA GLY A 117 -7.53 20.97 -1.26
C GLY A 117 -8.37 19.74 -0.90
N ILE A 118 -8.44 18.80 -1.84
CA ILE A 118 -9.04 17.48 -1.67
C ILE A 118 -7.99 16.41 -1.92
N ILE A 119 -7.92 15.43 -1.02
CA ILE A 119 -7.13 14.21 -1.19
C ILE A 119 -8.09 13.09 -1.60
N LEU A 120 -7.86 12.48 -2.76
CA LEU A 120 -8.59 11.32 -3.24
C LEU A 120 -7.97 10.06 -2.64
N GLY A 121 -8.66 9.43 -1.70
CA GLY A 121 -8.22 8.21 -1.05
C GLY A 121 -8.78 6.97 -1.73
N THR A 122 -8.04 6.34 -2.65
CA THR A 122 -8.48 5.17 -3.45
C THR A 122 -9.72 5.41 -4.32
N ILE A 123 -10.11 6.67 -4.52
CA ILE A 123 -11.19 7.02 -5.45
C ILE A 123 -10.67 6.80 -6.87
N ASP A 124 -11.35 5.97 -7.66
CA ASP A 124 -11.07 5.90 -9.10
C ASP A 124 -11.39 7.26 -9.73
N ALA A 125 -10.34 7.98 -10.16
CA ALA A 125 -10.47 9.31 -10.71
C ALA A 125 -11.11 9.32 -12.11
N MET A 126 -10.98 8.23 -12.88
CA MET A 126 -11.62 8.12 -14.19
C MET A 126 -13.13 7.89 -14.04
N GLU A 127 -13.53 7.07 -13.06
CA GLU A 127 -14.95 6.86 -12.69
C GLU A 127 -15.64 8.19 -12.30
N GLN A 128 -14.90 9.11 -11.68
CA GLN A 128 -15.43 10.38 -11.14
C GLN A 128 -14.94 11.62 -11.91
N ALA A 129 -14.51 11.44 -13.16
CA ALA A 129 -13.79 12.45 -13.94
C ALA A 129 -14.54 13.80 -14.08
N ASP A 130 -15.84 13.77 -14.35
CA ASP A 130 -16.67 14.99 -14.48
C ASP A 130 -16.77 15.77 -13.16
N VAL A 131 -16.93 15.07 -12.02
CA VAL A 131 -16.99 15.70 -10.70
C VAL A 131 -15.64 16.32 -10.35
N ILE A 132 -14.55 15.59 -10.59
CA ILE A 132 -13.19 16.05 -10.33
C ILE A 132 -12.88 17.31 -11.15
N ARG A 133 -13.25 17.34 -12.44
CA ARG A 133 -13.10 18.54 -13.27
C ARG A 133 -13.94 19.71 -12.74
N GLY A 134 -15.19 19.45 -12.33
CA GLY A 134 -16.06 20.46 -11.75
C GLY A 134 -15.55 21.01 -10.40
N ILE A 135 -14.86 20.19 -9.61
CA ILE A 135 -14.19 20.61 -8.37
C ILE A 135 -12.99 21.50 -8.68
N ALA A 136 -12.11 21.07 -9.58
CA ALA A 136 -10.92 21.82 -9.94
C ALA A 136 -11.23 23.17 -10.59
N ALA A 137 -12.31 23.23 -11.38
CA ALA A 137 -12.80 24.48 -11.97
C ALA A 137 -13.17 25.55 -10.92
N LYS A 138 -13.41 25.14 -9.67
CA LYS A 138 -13.65 26.06 -8.52
C LYS A 138 -12.36 26.48 -7.82
N GLY A 139 -11.19 26.13 -8.36
CA GLY A 139 -9.88 26.46 -7.81
C GLY A 139 -9.37 25.51 -6.72
N ILE A 140 -10.13 24.47 -6.37
CA ILE A 140 -9.77 23.48 -5.35
C ILE A 140 -8.64 22.59 -5.89
N LYS A 141 -7.56 22.43 -5.11
CA LYS A 141 -6.43 21.57 -5.50
C LYS A 141 -6.75 20.10 -5.22
N ILE A 142 -6.32 19.20 -6.10
CA ILE A 142 -6.62 17.77 -5.97
C ILE A 142 -5.34 16.98 -6.04
N VAL A 143 -5.14 16.07 -5.08
CA VAL A 143 -4.07 15.07 -5.09
C VAL A 143 -4.68 13.68 -4.93
N GLY A 144 -4.04 12.68 -5.52
CA GLY A 144 -4.47 11.29 -5.46
C GLY A 144 -3.56 10.43 -4.59
N TRP A 145 -4.13 9.51 -3.84
CA TRP A 145 -3.45 8.32 -3.36
C TRP A 145 -4.17 7.10 -3.92
N HIS A 146 -3.48 6.35 -4.78
CA HIS A 146 -4.05 5.23 -5.54
C HIS A 146 -5.36 5.62 -6.27
N ALA A 147 -5.39 6.82 -6.84
CA ALA A 147 -6.54 7.34 -7.56
C ALA A 147 -6.42 7.13 -9.10
N LEU A 148 -5.20 6.88 -9.57
CA LEU A 148 -4.86 6.60 -10.96
C LEU A 148 -3.98 5.35 -11.06
N GLY A 149 -3.92 4.76 -12.25
CA GLY A 149 -3.07 3.60 -12.52
C GLY A 149 -1.56 3.89 -12.60
N LYS A 150 -1.15 5.16 -12.61
CA LYS A 150 0.25 5.59 -12.67
C LYS A 150 0.54 6.66 -11.62
N PRO A 151 1.75 6.70 -11.02
CA PRO A 151 2.15 7.78 -10.15
C PRO A 151 2.42 9.07 -10.95
N GLY A 152 2.35 10.21 -10.27
CA GLY A 152 2.57 11.53 -10.86
C GLY A 152 1.27 12.20 -11.36
N PRO A 153 1.39 13.35 -12.03
CA PRO A 153 0.24 14.09 -12.57
C PRO A 153 -0.44 13.32 -13.70
N ASP A 154 -1.71 13.66 -13.94
CA ASP A 154 -2.47 13.18 -15.10
C ASP A 154 -2.52 14.26 -16.20
N PRO A 155 -2.41 13.91 -17.49
CA PRO A 155 -2.52 14.89 -18.58
C PRO A 155 -3.95 15.40 -18.80
N ASP A 156 -4.98 14.62 -18.44
CA ASP A 156 -6.38 14.86 -18.82
C ASP A 156 -7.28 15.20 -17.61
N LEU A 157 -6.83 14.85 -16.41
CA LEU A 157 -7.50 15.15 -15.15
C LEU A 157 -6.70 16.18 -14.33
N PRO A 158 -7.38 17.12 -13.66
CA PRO A 158 -6.75 18.17 -12.87
C PRO A 158 -6.29 17.64 -11.49
N ILE A 159 -5.49 16.57 -11.51
CA ILE A 159 -4.86 15.96 -10.35
C ILE A 159 -3.39 16.35 -10.36
N PHE A 160 -2.96 17.08 -9.33
CA PHE A 160 -1.61 17.61 -9.24
C PHE A 160 -0.54 16.51 -9.18
N THR A 161 -0.82 15.45 -8.42
CA THR A 161 0.00 14.23 -8.39
C THR A 161 -0.82 13.08 -7.83
N ASN A 162 -0.58 11.87 -8.34
CA ASN A 162 -1.04 10.62 -7.78
C ASN A 162 0.13 9.87 -7.11
N LEU A 163 -0.12 9.39 -5.91
CA LEU A 163 0.82 8.64 -5.08
C LEU A 163 0.49 7.14 -5.10
#